data_AF-A0A936AJ65-F1
#
_entry.id   AF-A0A936AJ65-F1
#
_cell.length_a   1.000
_cell.length_b   1.000
_cell.length_c   1.000
_cell.angle_alpha   90.00
_cell.angle_beta   90.00
_cell.angle_gamma   90.00
#
_symmetry.space_group_name_H-M   'P 1'
#
loop_
_entity.id
_entity.type
_entity.pdbx_description
1 polymer ?
#
loop_
_entity_poly.entity_id
_entity_poly.type
_entity_poly.pdbx_seq_one_letter_code
_entity_poly.pdbx_strand_id
1 'polypeptide(L)'
;MIQLFKHFRHYSSFIFEWEVAVLVNKLVAEFGIDKNGNDFFESSIEIAQLHDGNWPGRFWIINNQRFQLYVLDHNDLILSVSN
;
A
#
# COMPACT_ATOMS: atom_id res chain seq x y z
N MET A 1 -10.96 8.77 9.35
CA MET A 1 -9.82 8.91 8.42
C MET A 1 -8.56 8.60 9.20
N ILE A 2 -7.98 7.40 9.04
CA ILE A 2 -6.68 7.10 9.66
C ILE A 2 -5.64 7.65 8.71
N GLN A 3 -5.24 8.90 8.90
CA GLN A 3 -4.06 9.43 8.22
C GLN A 3 -2.85 8.93 9.01
N LEU A 4 -2.18 7.90 8.49
CA LEU A 4 -0.84 7.51 8.96
C LEU A 4 0.16 8.58 8.51
N PHE A 5 0.12 9.75 9.15
CA PHE A 5 1.18 10.73 9.01
C PHE A 5 2.38 10.26 9.83
N LYS A 6 3.45 9.91 9.15
CA LYS A 6 4.77 9.98 9.76
C LYS A 6 5.77 10.51 8.74
N HIS A 7 6.19 11.75 8.98
CA HIS A 7 7.27 12.44 8.30
C HIS A 7 8.49 11.52 8.12
N PHE A 8 8.85 11.20 6.87
CA PHE A 8 10.10 10.53 6.56
C PHE A 8 10.78 11.19 5.36
N ARG A 9 11.34 12.38 5.59
CA ARG A 9 12.34 12.94 4.66
C ARG A 9 13.62 12.10 4.81
N HIS A 10 14.02 11.43 3.73
CA HIS A 10 15.29 10.70 3.55
C HIS A 10 15.39 9.25 4.04
N TYR A 11 14.46 8.37 3.63
CA TYR A 11 14.77 6.94 3.56
C TYR A 11 15.30 6.56 2.18
N SER A 12 16.31 5.68 2.12
CA SER A 12 16.72 5.05 0.86
C SER A 12 15.53 4.27 0.29
N SER A 13 15.35 4.28 -1.04
CA SER A 13 14.22 3.62 -1.72
C SER A 13 14.03 2.17 -1.25
N PHE A 14 15.13 1.45 -1.03
CA PHE A 14 15.14 0.08 -0.54
C PHE A 14 14.35 -0.10 0.77
N ILE A 15 14.48 0.83 1.72
CA ILE A 15 13.77 0.71 3.01
C ILE A 15 12.28 0.96 2.81
N PHE A 16 11.93 1.92 1.94
CA PHE A 16 10.54 2.22 1.61
C PHE A 16 9.83 1.03 0.95
N GLU A 17 10.47 0.36 -0.02
CA GLU A 17 9.93 -0.84 -0.69
C GLU A 17 9.59 -1.95 0.32
N TRP A 18 10.49 -2.22 1.26
CA TRP A 18 10.28 -3.22 2.31
C TRP A 18 9.15 -2.84 3.27
N GLU A 19 9.04 -1.55 3.63
CA GLU A 19 7.95 -1.07 4.48
C GLU A 19 6.59 -1.25 3.80
N VAL A 20 6.50 -0.96 2.49
CA VAL A 20 5.28 -1.21 1.69
C VAL A 20 4.96 -2.70 1.69
N ALA A 21 5.92 -3.57 1.42
CA ALA A 21 5.72 -5.02 1.39
C ALA A 21 5.20 -5.56 2.73
N VAL A 22 5.80 -5.14 3.83
CA VAL A 22 5.39 -5.53 5.18
C VAL A 22 3.97 -5.03 5.49
N LEU A 23 3.65 -3.79 5.12
CA LEU A 23 2.31 -3.25 5.36
C LEU A 23 1.24 -3.97 4.54
N VAL A 24 1.46 -4.18 3.24
CA VAL A 24 0.52 -4.88 2.36
C VAL A 24 0.24 -6.28 2.90
N ASN A 25 1.28 -7.03 3.25
CA ASN A 25 1.11 -8.38 3.80
C ASN A 25 0.33 -8.39 5.13
N LYS A 26 0.54 -7.39 6.00
CA LYS A 26 -0.26 -7.24 7.22
C LYS A 26 -1.74 -6.93 6.92
N LEU A 27 -2.00 -6.05 5.96
CA LEU A 27 -3.36 -5.71 5.55
C LEU A 27 -4.07 -6.91 4.91
N VAL A 28 -3.36 -7.71 4.10
CA VAL A 28 -3.92 -8.93 3.54
C VAL A 28 -4.19 -9.98 4.62
N ALA A 29 -3.31 -10.13 5.61
CA ALA A 29 -3.56 -11.02 6.73
C ALA A 29 -4.79 -10.62 7.56
N GLU A 30 -5.06 -9.31 7.69
CA GLU A 30 -6.20 -8.78 8.45
C GLU A 30 -7.50 -8.75 7.63
N PHE A 31 -7.44 -8.32 6.37
CA PHE A 31 -8.60 -8.02 5.52
C PHE A 31 -8.88 -9.11 4.47
N GLY A 32 -7.96 -10.06 4.29
CA GLY A 32 -8.00 -11.04 3.22
C GLY A 32 -7.53 -10.49 1.87
N ILE A 33 -7.82 -11.27 0.83
CA ILE A 33 -7.46 -10.98 -0.56
C ILE A 33 -8.02 -9.61 -0.97
N ASP A 34 -7.17 -8.80 -1.61
CA ASP A 34 -7.59 -7.49 -2.11
C ASP A 34 -8.60 -7.61 -3.27
N LYS A 35 -9.21 -6.49 -3.66
CA LYS A 35 -10.17 -6.48 -4.76
C LYS A 35 -9.55 -6.59 -6.16
N ASN A 36 -8.22 -6.52 -6.25
CA ASN A 36 -7.48 -6.85 -7.45
C ASN A 36 -7.15 -8.36 -7.53
N GLY A 37 -7.54 -9.16 -6.53
CA GLY A 37 -7.34 -10.61 -6.49
C GLY A 37 -5.99 -11.06 -5.93
N ASN A 38 -5.27 -10.20 -5.21
CA ASN A 38 -3.92 -10.48 -4.71
C ASN A 38 -3.94 -10.79 -3.21
N ASP A 39 -3.25 -11.86 -2.84
CA ASP A 39 -3.21 -12.45 -1.52
C ASP A 39 -1.85 -12.28 -0.80
N PHE A 40 -0.87 -11.64 -1.44
CA PHE A 40 0.37 -11.16 -0.82
C PHE A 40 1.01 -10.07 -1.70
N PHE A 41 2.08 -9.45 -1.17
CA PHE A 41 2.89 -8.50 -1.92
C PHE A 41 3.86 -9.21 -2.87
N GLU A 42 3.65 -9.10 -4.18
CA GLU A 42 4.49 -9.69 -5.21
C GLU A 42 5.72 -8.82 -5.48
N SER A 43 6.78 -9.02 -4.69
CA SER A 43 7.99 -8.19 -4.73
C SER A 43 8.58 -7.99 -6.13
N SER A 44 8.56 -8.98 -7.02
CA SER A 44 9.09 -8.83 -8.38
C SER A 44 8.30 -7.87 -9.28
N ILE A 45 6.99 -7.76 -9.04
CA ILE A 45 6.08 -6.94 -9.86
C ILE A 45 5.85 -5.59 -9.18
N GLU A 46 5.49 -5.60 -7.91
CA GLU A 46 5.07 -4.38 -7.21
C GLU A 46 6.24 -3.44 -6.91
N ILE A 47 7.45 -3.95 -6.65
CA ILE A 47 8.63 -3.08 -6.50
C ILE A 47 8.96 -2.39 -7.82
N ALA A 48 8.90 -3.11 -8.94
CA ALA A 48 9.12 -2.51 -10.26
C ALA A 48 8.08 -1.42 -10.54
N GLN A 49 6.80 -1.69 -10.24
CA GLN A 49 5.74 -0.70 -10.39
C GLN A 49 5.92 0.52 -9.46
N LEU A 50 6.41 0.32 -8.23
CA LEU A 50 6.72 1.42 -7.30
C LEU A 50 7.85 2.30 -7.84
N HIS A 51 8.92 1.69 -8.38
CA HIS A 51 10.02 2.42 -9.00
C HIS A 51 9.59 3.20 -10.24
N ASP A 52 8.72 2.60 -11.06
CA ASP A 52 8.20 3.23 -12.27
C ASP A 52 7.09 4.25 -11.97
N GLY A 53 6.71 4.44 -10.70
CA GLY A 53 5.62 5.34 -10.29
C GLY A 53 4.23 4.89 -10.77
N ASN A 54 4.09 3.62 -11.15
CA ASN A 54 2.89 3.04 -11.76
C ASN A 54 2.20 2.02 -10.85
N TRP A 55 2.57 1.94 -9.57
CA TRP A 55 1.94 1.02 -8.63
C TRP A 55 0.47 1.39 -8.42
N PRO A 56 -0.48 0.48 -8.75
CA PRO A 56 -1.91 0.80 -8.69
C PRO A 56 -2.44 0.87 -7.26
N GLY A 57 -1.63 0.51 -6.26
CA GLY A 57 -2.05 0.38 -4.88
C GLY A 57 -2.90 -0.86 -4.63
N ARG A 58 -3.51 -0.90 -3.45
CA ARG A 58 -4.34 -2.02 -2.95
C ARG A 58 -5.66 -1.48 -2.44
N PHE A 59 -6.75 -2.22 -2.60
CA PHE A 59 -8.01 -1.83 -1.96
C PHE A 59 -8.90 -3.00 -1.53
N TRP A 60 -9.65 -2.76 -0.46
CA TRP A 60 -10.57 -3.70 0.18
C TRP A 60 -11.94 -3.06 0.37
N ILE A 61 -12.98 -3.88 0.47
CA ILE A 61 -14.32 -3.46 0.86
C ILE A 61 -14.73 -4.28 2.09
N ILE A 62 -14.85 -3.60 3.23
CA ILE A 62 -15.14 -4.22 4.52
C ILE A 62 -16.31 -3.45 5.12
N ASN A 63 -17.40 -4.14 5.47
CA ASN A 63 -18.62 -3.52 6.02
C ASN A 63 -19.11 -2.31 5.20
N ASN A 64 -19.14 -2.45 3.87
CA ASN A 64 -19.48 -1.40 2.90
C ASN A 64 -18.53 -0.17 2.90
N GLN A 65 -17.40 -0.22 3.60
CA GLN A 65 -16.38 0.83 3.54
C GLN A 65 -15.23 0.40 2.64
N ARG A 66 -14.78 1.33 1.78
CA ARG A 66 -13.62 1.11 0.92
C ARG A 66 -12.36 1.56 1.66
N PHE A 67 -11.41 0.65 1.80
CA PHE A 67 -10.07 0.91 2.29
C PHE A 67 -9.13 0.88 1.09
N GLN A 68 -8.33 1.92 0.87
CA GLN A 68 -7.43 1.98 -0.28
C GLN A 68 -6.05 2.47 0.16
N LEU A 69 -5.04 1.65 -0.11
CA LEU A 69 -3.62 1.92 0.05
C LEU A 69 -3.03 2.37 -1.28
N TYR A 70 -2.35 3.50 -1.32
CA TYR A 70 -1.70 4.02 -2.53
C TYR A 70 -0.52 4.92 -2.18
N VAL A 71 0.35 5.18 -3.16
CA VAL A 71 1.51 6.07 -3.03
C VAL A 71 1.20 7.42 -3.68
N LEU A 72 1.60 8.51 -3.03
CA LEU A 72 1.61 9.86 -3.60
C LEU A 72 2.95 10.15 -4.32
N ASP A 73 2.97 11.19 -5.14
CA ASP A 73 4.11 11.69 -5.93
C ASP A 73 5.43 11.91 -5.16
N HIS A 74 5.46 11.76 -3.83
CA HIS A 74 6.62 11.98 -2.96
C HIS A 74 7.05 10.70 -2.22
N ASN A 75 6.61 9.53 -2.68
CA ASN A 75 6.77 8.24 -1.99
C ASN A 75 6.12 8.24 -0.60
N ASP A 76 5.02 8.99 -0.43
CA ASP A 76 4.22 8.93 0.78
C ASP A 76 3.14 7.85 0.60
N LEU A 77 3.09 6.89 1.53
CA LEU A 77 2.11 5.81 1.53
C LEU A 77 0.88 6.20 2.34
N ILE A 78 -0.30 6.17 1.71
CA ILE A 78 -1.57 6.57 2.33
C ILE A 78 -2.54 5.41 2.33
N LEU A 79 -3.08 5.09 3.52
CA LEU A 79 -4.28 4.29 3.67
C LEU A 79 -5.49 5.21 3.86
N SER A 80 -6.31 5.33 2.82
CA SER A 80 -7.55 6.10 2.83
C SER A 80 -8.76 5.20 3.13
N VAL A 81 -9.78 5.80 3.71
CA VAL A 81 -11.07 5.13 3.97
C VAL A 81 -12.18 6.03 3.44
N SER A 82 -13.06 5.49 2.62
CA SER A 82 -14.24 6.17 2.08
C SER A 82 -15.51 5.35 2.30
N ASN A 83 -16.63 6.05 2.44
CA ASN A 83 -17.98 5.47 2.46
C ASN A 83 -18.53 5.26 1.05
#